data_AF-A0A3S1RUZ2-F1
#
_entry.id   AF-A0A3S1RUZ2-F1
#
_cell.length_a   1.000
_cell.length_b   1.000
_cell.length_c   1.000
_cell.angle_alpha   90.00
_cell.angle_beta   90.00
_cell.angle_gamma   90.00
#
_symmetry.space_group_name_H-M   'P 1'
#
loop_
_entity.id
_entity.type
_entity.pdbx_description
1 polymer ?
#
loop_
_entity_poly.entity_id
_entity_poly.type
_entity_poly.pdbx_seq_one_letter_code
_entity_poly.pdbx_strand_id
1 'polypeptide(L)'
;MTELINALRSILGPRGLLTEPADVAPFLTDFRGRMTGHARAVALPATVEEAASTMRLAFEHDTPVYPLGGNTGLCFGAVPVGNAGRPDGLVVCLSRMNGLRSLDLAANVLTV
;
A
#
# COMPACT_ATOMS: atom_id res chain seq x y z
N MET A 1 11.30 6.82 -10.05
CA MET A 1 10.80 6.71 -8.65
C MET A 1 10.82 8.03 -7.89
N THR A 2 11.85 8.88 -8.00
CA THR A 2 11.91 10.16 -7.26
C THR A 2 10.73 11.10 -7.55
N GLU A 3 10.34 11.24 -8.82
CA GLU A 3 9.15 12.04 -9.20
C GLU A 3 7.85 11.48 -8.61
N LEU A 4 7.65 10.16 -8.70
CA LEU A 4 6.51 9.47 -8.08
C LEU A 4 6.47 9.72 -6.57
N ILE A 5 7.60 9.58 -5.86
CA ILE A 5 7.67 9.83 -4.41
C ILE A 5 7.28 11.27 -4.06
N ASN A 6 7.74 12.25 -4.83
CA ASN A 6 7.39 13.65 -4.61
C ASN A 6 5.88 13.91 -4.85
N ALA A 7 5.33 13.34 -5.93
CA ALA A 7 3.91 13.45 -6.23
C ALA A 7 3.04 12.79 -5.13
N LEU A 8 3.40 11.57 -4.70
CA LEU A 8 2.72 10.87 -3.61
C LEU A 8 2.80 11.64 -2.29
N ARG A 9 3.95 12.26 -1.98
CA ARG A 9 4.12 13.07 -0.77
C ARG A 9 3.15 14.26 -0.75
N SER A 10 2.90 14.87 -1.91
CA SER A 10 1.94 15.98 -2.04
C SER A 10 0.49 15.55 -1.78
N ILE A 11 0.13 14.32 -2.12
CA ILE A 11 -1.25 13.83 -2.03
C ILE A 11 -1.53 13.18 -0.67
N LEU A 12 -0.59 12.38 -0.17
CA LEU A 12 -0.79 11.53 1.02
C LEU A 12 -0.36 12.22 2.32
N GLY A 13 0.40 13.32 2.20
CA GLY A 13 0.96 14.05 3.33
C GLY A 13 1.99 13.23 4.13
N PRO A 14 2.49 13.79 5.26
CA PRO A 14 3.60 13.22 6.01
C PRO A 14 3.30 11.87 6.67
N ARG A 15 2.01 11.56 6.94
CA ARG A 15 1.58 10.29 7.54
C ARG A 15 1.21 9.23 6.51
N GLY A 16 1.13 9.60 5.24
CA GLY A 16 0.62 8.73 4.19
C GLY A 16 1.69 8.18 3.26
N LEU A 17 2.97 8.51 3.46
CA LEU A 17 4.06 7.98 2.67
C LEU A 17 5.29 7.69 3.53
N LEU A 18 5.74 6.44 3.53
CA LEU A 18 6.99 6.00 4.15
C LEU A 18 8.03 5.77 3.07
N THR A 19 9.21 6.36 3.25
CA THR A 19 10.37 6.20 2.34
C THR A 19 11.64 5.81 3.05
N GLU A 20 11.69 5.97 4.37
CA GLU A 20 12.87 5.59 5.16
C GLU A 20 12.97 4.06 5.25
N PRO A 21 14.16 3.47 5.03
CA PRO A 21 14.31 2.01 5.02
C PRO A 21 13.77 1.31 6.29
N ALA A 22 13.96 1.93 7.45
CA ALA A 22 13.48 1.39 8.73
C ALA A 22 11.95 1.39 8.84
N ASP A 23 11.27 2.38 8.26
CA ASP A 23 9.81 2.49 8.27
C ASP A 23 9.16 1.59 7.21
N VAL A 24 9.87 1.35 6.10
CA VAL A 24 9.41 0.47 5.01
C VAL A 24 9.57 -1.01 5.38
N ALA A 25 10.65 -1.38 6.07
CA ALA A 25 11.01 -2.78 6.36
C ALA A 25 9.88 -3.65 6.96
N PRO A 26 9.03 -3.17 7.89
CA PRO A 26 7.92 -3.96 8.45
C PRO A 26 6.88 -4.42 7.41
N PHE A 27 6.79 -3.74 6.27
CA PHE A 27 5.82 -4.01 5.21
C PHE A 27 6.35 -4.97 4.13
N LEU A 28 7.63 -5.34 4.19
CA LEU A 28 8.29 -6.14 3.15
C LEU A 28 8.29 -7.64 3.44
N THR A 29 8.06 -8.04 4.69
CA THR A 29 8.18 -9.43 5.14
C THR A 29 6.81 -10.04 5.38
N ASP A 30 6.60 -11.28 4.94
CA ASP A 30 5.34 -12.00 5.19
C ASP A 30 5.09 -12.25 6.68
N PHE A 31 3.84 -12.55 7.02
CA PHE A 31 3.40 -12.84 8.38
C PHE A 31 4.30 -13.79 9.17
N ARG A 32 4.90 -14.79 8.51
CA ARG A 32 5.67 -15.86 9.16
C ARG A 32 7.19 -15.60 9.13
N GLY A 33 7.65 -14.49 8.57
CA GLY A 33 9.08 -14.19 8.46
C GLY A 33 9.84 -15.11 7.49
N ARG A 34 9.15 -15.74 6.53
CA ARG A 34 9.72 -16.70 5.58
C ARG A 34 10.16 -16.06 4.27
N MET A 35 9.55 -14.95 3.87
CA MET A 35 9.87 -14.25 2.65
C MET A 35 9.87 -12.74 2.88
N THR A 36 10.94 -12.10 2.42
CA THR A 36 11.11 -10.65 2.43
C THR A 36 11.31 -10.16 1.00
N GLY A 37 10.44 -9.26 0.56
CA GLY A 37 10.51 -8.61 -0.75
C GLY A 37 11.30 -7.30 -0.73
N HIS A 38 11.15 -6.52 -1.79
CA HIS A 38 11.73 -5.18 -1.89
C HIS A 38 10.74 -4.18 -2.48
N ALA A 39 10.61 -3.02 -1.84
CA ALA A 39 9.84 -1.88 -2.33
C ALA A 39 10.54 -0.58 -1.91
N ARG A 40 10.32 0.50 -2.66
CA ARG A 40 10.93 1.81 -2.38
C ARG A 40 10.15 2.68 -1.41
N ALA A 41 8.84 2.44 -1.34
CA ALA A 41 7.97 3.22 -0.50
C ALA A 41 6.73 2.42 -0.09
N VAL A 42 6.09 2.89 0.96
CA VAL A 42 4.77 2.44 1.41
C VAL A 42 3.83 3.63 1.38
N ALA A 43 2.79 3.56 0.56
CA ALA A 43 1.67 4.50 0.57
C ALA A 43 0.61 4.03 1.55
N LEU A 44 0.14 4.93 2.42
CA LEU A 44 -0.93 4.70 3.38
C LEU A 44 -2.07 5.71 3.15
N PRO A 45 -2.91 5.53 2.13
CA PRO A 45 -4.05 6.41 1.91
C PRO A 45 -5.05 6.33 3.07
N ALA A 46 -5.73 7.43 3.36
CA ALA A 46 -6.80 7.52 4.35
C ALA A 46 -8.18 7.72 3.71
N THR A 47 -8.25 8.05 2.42
CA THR A 47 -9.51 8.21 1.68
C THR A 47 -9.49 7.48 0.35
N VAL A 48 -10.67 7.34 -0.26
CA VAL A 48 -10.81 6.74 -1.60
C VAL A 48 -10.10 7.60 -2.65
N GLU A 49 -10.14 8.93 -2.51
CA GLU A 49 -9.50 9.88 -3.41
C GLU A 49 -7.97 9.77 -3.35
N GLU A 50 -7.41 9.64 -2.14
CA GLU A 50 -5.97 9.39 -1.94
C GLU A 50 -5.55 8.04 -2.56
N ALA A 51 -6.34 6.98 -2.35
CA ALA A 51 -6.07 5.66 -2.93
C ALA A 51 -6.14 5.67 -4.46
N ALA A 52 -7.19 6.27 -5.03
CA ALA A 52 -7.37 6.38 -6.48
C ALA A 52 -6.23 7.19 -7.13
N SER A 53 -5.83 8.30 -6.50
CA SER A 53 -4.73 9.13 -6.99
C SER A 53 -3.38 8.40 -6.90
N THR A 54 -3.16 7.62 -5.84
CA THR A 54 -1.98 6.75 -5.69
C THR A 54 -1.89 5.74 -6.82
N MET A 55 -2.99 5.04 -7.14
CA MET A 55 -3.03 4.06 -8.22
C MET A 55 -2.79 4.71 -9.59
N ARG A 56 -3.36 5.89 -9.82
CA ARG A 56 -3.15 6.67 -11.05
C ARG A 56 -1.67 7.01 -11.25
N LEU A 57 -1.03 7.58 -10.23
CA LEU A 57 0.40 7.91 -10.30
C LEU A 57 1.28 6.67 -10.48
N ALA A 58 0.97 5.58 -9.78
CA ALA A 58 1.71 4.33 -9.95
C ALA A 58 1.60 3.80 -11.39
N PHE A 59 0.42 3.90 -12.01
CA PHE A 59 0.22 3.53 -13.41
C PHE A 59 1.00 4.45 -14.37
N GLU A 60 0.92 5.78 -14.18
CA GLU A 60 1.62 6.76 -15.02
C GLU A 60 3.14 6.59 -14.98
N HIS A 61 3.69 6.06 -13.88
CA HIS A 61 5.11 5.79 -13.69
C HIS A 61 5.53 4.32 -13.88
N ASP A 62 4.66 3.47 -14.43
CA ASP A 62 4.89 2.01 -14.64
C ASP A 62 5.43 1.30 -13.36
N THR A 63 4.88 1.68 -12.21
CA THR A 63 5.33 1.20 -10.90
C THR A 63 4.46 0.01 -10.44
N PRO A 64 5.06 -1.16 -10.17
CA PRO A 64 4.35 -2.29 -9.60
C PRO A 64 3.74 -1.94 -8.24
N VAL A 65 2.47 -2.28 -8.05
CA VAL A 65 1.75 -2.04 -6.79
C VAL A 65 1.48 -3.36 -6.06
N TYR A 66 1.74 -3.35 -4.76
CA TYR A 66 1.49 -4.48 -3.86
C TYR A 66 0.49 -4.06 -2.77
N PRO A 67 -0.79 -4.42 -2.90
CA PRO A 67 -1.81 -4.11 -1.90
C PRO A 67 -1.58 -4.90 -0.62
N LEU A 68 -1.67 -4.22 0.53
CA LEU A 68 -1.46 -4.82 1.84
C LEU A 68 -2.59 -4.45 2.80
N GLY A 69 -3.30 -5.46 3.30
CA GLY A 69 -4.21 -5.34 4.44
C GLY A 69 -3.46 -5.54 5.77
N GLY A 70 -3.88 -6.55 6.55
CA GLY A 70 -3.23 -6.92 7.82
C GLY A 70 -1.93 -7.74 7.70
N ASN A 71 -1.45 -7.98 6.47
CA ASN A 71 -0.26 -8.80 6.20
C ASN A 71 -0.29 -10.23 6.81
N THR A 72 -1.46 -10.87 6.83
CA THR A 72 -1.64 -12.22 7.43
C THR A 72 -1.76 -13.36 6.40
N GLY A 73 -1.63 -13.03 5.10
CA GLY A 73 -1.73 -14.02 4.02
C GLY A 73 -0.59 -15.04 4.04
N LEU A 74 -0.89 -16.30 3.73
CA LEU A 74 0.08 -17.41 3.83
C LEU A 74 0.69 -17.85 2.50
N CYS A 75 0.29 -17.21 1.41
CA CYS A 75 0.72 -17.53 0.04
C CYS A 75 1.63 -16.44 -0.56
N PHE A 76 2.18 -15.55 0.27
CA PHE A 76 3.08 -14.45 -0.12
C PHE A 76 2.48 -13.38 -1.06
N GLY A 77 1.16 -13.38 -1.27
CA GLY A 77 0.51 -12.52 -2.28
C GLY A 77 0.68 -11.00 -2.09
N ALA A 78 1.03 -10.54 -0.88
CA ALA A 78 1.30 -9.14 -0.60
C ALA A 78 2.80 -8.82 -0.45
N VAL A 79 3.67 -9.82 -0.53
CA VAL A 79 5.12 -9.63 -0.45
C VAL A 79 5.58 -9.01 -1.78
N PRO A 80 6.34 -7.90 -1.76
CA PRO A 80 6.80 -7.26 -2.98
C PRO A 80 7.97 -8.02 -3.59
N VAL A 81 7.67 -9.18 -4.19
CA VAL A 81 8.62 -9.95 -4.97
C VAL A 81 8.73 -9.30 -6.36
N GLY A 82 9.75 -8.48 -6.54
CA GLY A 82 10.15 -7.99 -7.85
C GLY A 82 10.82 -9.10 -8.65
N ASN A 83 10.56 -9.16 -9.95
CA ASN A 83 11.39 -9.97 -10.85
C ASN A 83 12.67 -9.19 -11.17
N ALA A 84 13.80 -9.89 -11.34
CA ALA A 84 15.04 -9.27 -11.80
C ALA A 84 14.77 -8.47 -13.08
N GLY A 85 15.08 -7.16 -13.05
CA GLY A 85 14.88 -6.24 -14.18
C GLY A 85 13.57 -5.45 -14.18
N ARG A 86 12.69 -5.59 -13.17
CA ARG A 86 11.56 -4.65 -12.98
C ARG A 86 11.95 -3.45 -12.10
N PRO A 87 11.30 -2.28 -12.30
CA PRO A 87 11.45 -1.15 -11.39
C PRO A 87 10.96 -1.52 -9.99
N ASP A 88 11.51 -0.85 -8.98
CA ASP A 88 11.13 -1.11 -7.59
C ASP A 88 9.63 -0.87 -7.35
N GLY A 89 9.03 -1.69 -6.49
CA GLY A 89 7.59 -1.63 -6.19
C GLY A 89 7.17 -0.53 -5.21
N LEU A 90 5.86 -0.30 -5.17
CA LEU A 90 5.14 0.49 -4.17
C LEU A 90 4.20 -0.43 -3.39
N VAL A 91 4.35 -0.49 -2.07
CA VAL A 91 3.35 -1.12 -1.21
C VAL A 91 2.23 -0.13 -0.96
N VAL A 92 0.96 -0.54 -1.10
CA VAL A 92 -0.21 0.27 -0.74
C VAL A 92 -0.90 -0.38 0.45
N CYS A 93 -0.70 0.20 1.63
CA CYS A 93 -1.27 -0.30 2.88
C CYS A 93 -2.56 0.44 3.23
N LEU A 94 -3.67 -0.29 3.34
CA LEU A 94 -5.00 0.28 3.58
C LEU A 94 -5.33 0.44 5.07
N SER A 95 -4.35 0.32 5.97
CA SER A 95 -4.56 0.33 7.43
C SER A 95 -5.19 1.62 7.99
N ARG A 96 -5.05 2.74 7.26
CA ARG A 96 -5.65 4.03 7.60
C ARG A 96 -7.10 4.17 7.08
N MET A 97 -7.59 3.27 6.23
CA MET A 97 -8.96 3.23 5.72
C MET A 97 -9.79 2.22 6.51
N ASN A 98 -10.04 2.49 7.80
CA ASN A 98 -10.63 1.55 8.76
C ASN A 98 -11.98 2.00 9.36
N GLY A 99 -12.63 3.00 8.74
CA GLY A 99 -13.90 3.54 9.21
C GLY A 99 -15.11 2.66 8.84
N LEU A 100 -16.09 2.58 9.72
CA LEU A 100 -17.42 2.05 9.39
C LEU A 100 -18.23 3.15 8.68
N ARG A 101 -18.83 2.85 7.53
CA ARG A 101 -19.52 3.85 6.69
C ARG A 101 -21.02 3.89 6.91
N SER A 102 -21.67 2.73 7.02
CA SER A 102 -23.11 2.63 7.26
C SER A 102 -23.49 1.26 7.78
N LEU A 103 -24.54 1.21 8.62
CA LEU A 103 -25.13 -0.01 9.14
C LEU A 103 -26.63 0.00 8.82
N ASP A 104 -27.07 -1.01 8.08
CA ASP A 104 -28.49 -1.28 7.81
C ASP A 104 -28.91 -2.55 8.56
N LEU A 105 -29.63 -2.36 9.65
CA LEU A 105 -30.11 -3.46 10.51
C LEU A 105 -31.27 -4.23 9.88
N ALA A 106 -32.07 -3.60 9.02
CA ALA A 106 -33.18 -4.27 8.36
C ALA A 106 -32.67 -5.20 7.27
N ALA A 107 -31.63 -4.76 6.55
CA ALA A 107 -30.98 -5.55 5.51
C ALA A 107 -29.88 -6.50 6.02
N ASN A 108 -29.46 -6.37 7.28
CA ASN A 108 -28.27 -7.04 7.83
C ASN A 108 -26.99 -6.73 7.02
N VAL A 109 -26.76 -5.46 6.68
CA VAL A 109 -25.62 -4.99 5.87
C VAL A 109 -24.77 -4.00 6.66
N LEU A 110 -23.45 -4.20 6.64
CA LEU A 110 -22.45 -3.25 7.12
C LEU A 110 -21.54 -2.84 5.96
N THR A 111 -21.36 -1.54 5.74
CA THR A 111 -20.41 -1.00 4.77
C THR A 111 -19.16 -0.51 5.50
N VAL A 112 -17.99 -0.96 5.02
CA VAL A 112 -16.65 -0.64 5.52
C VAL A 112 -15.80 -0.04 4.39
#